data_AF-H8I6F6-F1
#
_entry.id   AF-H8I6F6-F1
#
_cell.length_a   1.000
_cell.length_b   1.000
_cell.length_c   1.000
_cell.angle_alpha   90.00
_cell.angle_beta   90.00
_cell.angle_gamma   90.00
#
_symmetry.space_group_name_H-M   'P 1'
#
loop_
_entity.id
_entity.type
_entity.pdbx_description
1 polymer ?
#
loop_
_entity_poly.entity_id
_entity_poly.type
_entity_poly.pdbx_seq_one_letter_code
_entity_poly.pdbx_strand_id
1 'polypeptide(L)' 'MVEDREINMGGGWKMTIRMDVDKYGKSFIEIAKVRNERKIGRFKLNPRYAKELGELLIDFSKEAEAAGEGPE' A
#
# COMPACT_ATOMS: atom_id res chain seq x y z
N MET A 1 11.92 15.05 -1.26
CA MET A 1 11.24 14.01 -2.08
C MET A 1 10.75 12.94 -1.10
N VAL A 2 9.52 12.46 -1.23
CA VAL A 2 9.01 11.40 -0.35
C VAL A 2 9.66 10.10 -0.81
N GLU A 3 10.29 9.37 0.11
CA GLU A 3 10.92 8.08 -0.19
C GLU A 3 9.86 7.02 -0.52
N ASP A 4 10.13 6.23 -1.54
CA ASP A 4 9.35 5.03 -1.85
C ASP A 4 9.46 4.04 -0.68
N ARG A 5 8.33 3.45 -0.30
CA ARG A 5 8.26 2.41 0.73
C ARG A 5 7.96 1.06 0.08
N GLU A 6 8.52 0.00 0.64
CA GLU A 6 8.33 -1.37 0.18
C GLU A 6 8.05 -2.31 1.36
N ILE A 7 7.11 -3.22 1.18
CA ILE A 7 6.81 -4.32 2.11
C ILE A 7 7.05 -5.62 1.35
N ASN A 8 7.99 -6.44 1.83
CA ASN A 8 8.21 -7.78 1.29
C ASN A 8 7.14 -8.72 1.87
N MET A 9 6.42 -9.41 1.00
CA MET A 9 5.29 -10.29 1.39
C MET A 9 5.66 -11.78 1.29
N GLY A 10 6.92 -12.11 0.97
CA GLY A 10 7.35 -13.49 0.72
C GLY A 10 6.95 -14.02 -0.66
N GLY A 11 7.50 -15.17 -1.06
CA GLY A 11 7.17 -15.83 -2.33
C GLY A 11 7.46 -15.00 -3.59
N GLY A 12 8.40 -14.06 -3.52
CA GLY A 12 8.72 -13.11 -4.60
C GLY A 12 7.70 -11.99 -4.79
N TRP A 13 6.77 -11.81 -3.85
CA TRP A 13 5.81 -10.72 -3.83
C TRP A 13 6.29 -9.55 -2.96
N LYS A 14 6.00 -8.34 -3.43
CA LYS A 14 6.19 -7.11 -2.66
C LYS A 14 5.04 -6.14 -2.90
N MET A 15 4.80 -5.29 -1.93
CA MET A 15 3.90 -4.14 -2.04
C MET A 15 4.72 -2.86 -1.99
N THR A 16 4.52 -1.97 -2.96
CA THR A 16 5.24 -0.68 -3.04
C THR A 16 4.28 0.47 -2.82
N ILE A 17 4.70 1.50 -2.09
CA ILE A 17 3.95 2.74 -1.84
C ILE A 17 4.83 3.91 -2.25
N ARG A 18 4.38 4.74 -3.19
CA ARG A 18 5.16 5.89 -3.70
C ARG A 18 4.28 7.05 -4.13
N MET A 19 4.86 8.24 -4.19
CA MET A 19 4.22 9.39 -4.83
C MET A 19 4.42 9.34 -6.35
N ASP A 20 3.35 9.55 -7.11
CA ASP A 20 3.36 9.56 -8.57
C ASP A 20 2.44 10.70 -9.08
N VAL A 21 2.50 10.99 -10.38
CA VAL A 21 1.73 12.07 -11.02
C VAL A 21 0.99 11.53 -12.22
N ASP A 22 -0.29 11.89 -12.37
CA ASP A 22 -1.08 11.44 -13.51
C ASP A 22 -0.83 12.28 -14.77
N LYS A 23 -1.44 11.90 -15.89
CA LYS A 23 -1.31 12.62 -17.17
C LYS A 23 -1.84 14.07 -17.14
N TYR A 24 -2.55 14.46 -16.08
CA TYR A 24 -3.10 15.81 -15.89
C TYR A 24 -2.31 16.61 -14.85
N GLY A 25 -1.17 16.11 -14.37
CA GLY A 25 -0.35 16.79 -13.37
C GLY A 25 -0.86 16.66 -11.93
N LYS A 26 -1.84 15.77 -11.67
CA LYS A 26 -2.35 15.55 -10.30
C LYS A 26 -1.52 14.49 -9.59
N SER A 27 -0.99 14.84 -8.43
CA SER A 27 -0.24 13.91 -7.58
C SER A 27 -1.17 12.91 -6.90
N PHE A 28 -0.73 11.65 -6.83
CA PHE A 28 -1.41 10.58 -6.11
C PHE A 28 -0.39 9.64 -5.44
N ILE A 29 -0.82 8.93 -4.40
CA ILE A 29 -0.05 7.81 -3.84
C ILE A 29 -0.40 6.58 -4.66
N GLU A 30 0.60 5.94 -5.26
CA GLU A 30 0.46 4.63 -5.88
C GLU A 30 0.77 3.55 -4.84
N ILE A 31 -0.18 2.65 -4.61
CA ILE A 31 0.03 1.39 -3.89
C ILE A 31 -0.01 0.27 -4.92
N ALA A 32 1.05 -0.53 -5.07
CA ALA A 32 1.12 -1.56 -6.10
C ALA A 32 1.60 -2.90 -5.56
N LYS A 33 0.97 -3.98 -6.02
CA LYS A 33 1.44 -5.36 -5.82
C LYS A 33 2.38 -5.73 -6.96
N VAL A 34 3.59 -6.16 -6.63
CA VAL A 34 4.67 -6.43 -7.58
C VAL A 34 5.17 -7.86 -7.41
N ARG A 35 5.46 -8.54 -8.52
CA ARG A 35 6.12 -9.84 -8.55
C ARG A 35 7.17 -9.84 -9.65
N ASN A 36 8.38 -10.31 -9.34
CA ASN A 36 9.51 -10.31 -10.30
C ASN A 36 9.63 -8.94 -11.01
N GLU A 37 9.60 -7.86 -10.24
CA GLU A 37 9.68 -6.46 -10.70
C GLU A 37 8.49 -5.95 -11.55
N ARG A 38 7.56 -6.83 -11.92
CA ARG A 38 6.35 -6.46 -12.66
C ARG A 38 5.22 -6.08 -11.72
N LYS A 39 4.66 -4.88 -11.90
CA LYS A 39 3.42 -4.45 -11.22
C LYS A 39 2.23 -5.25 -11.77
N ILE A 40 1.55 -5.99 -10.90
CA ILE A 40 0.40 -6.84 -11.22
C ILE A 40 -0.93 -6.12 -10.89
N GLY A 41 -0.95 -5.32 -9.83
CA GLY A 41 -2.11 -4.50 -9.46
C GLY A 41 -1.65 -3.14 -8.94
N ARG A 42 -2.42 -2.09 -9.21
CA ARG A 42 -2.13 -0.71 -8.79
C ARG A 42 -3.40 -0.05 -8.28
N PHE A 43 -3.29 0.60 -7.15
CA PHE A 43 -4.30 1.45 -6.56
C PHE A 43 -3.78 2.88 -6.50
N LYS A 44 -4.61 3.83 -6.93
CA LYS A 44 -4.27 5.26 -6.89
C LYS A 44 -5.06 5.90 -5.77
N LEU A 45 -4.36 6.39 -4.76
CA LEU A 45 -4.94 7.04 -3.60
C LEU A 45 -4.70 8.54 -3.66
N ASN A 46 -5.76 9.33 -3.46
CA ASN A 46 -5.59 10.75 -3.22
C ASN A 46 -4.84 10.95 -1.87
N PRO A 47 -3.73 11.71 -1.83
CA PRO A 47 -2.95 11.88 -0.60
C PRO A 47 -3.76 12.40 0.59
N ARG A 48 -4.86 13.13 0.34
CA ARG A 48 -5.78 13.60 1.38
C ARG A 48 -6.35 12.48 2.25
N TYR A 49 -6.56 11.29 1.68
CA TYR A 49 -7.15 10.13 2.39
C TYR A 49 -6.08 9.15 2.92
N ALA A 50 -4.79 9.46 2.78
CA ALA A 50 -3.71 8.56 3.17
C ALA A 50 -3.70 8.23 4.66
N LYS A 51 -3.91 9.25 5.49
CA LYS A 51 -3.94 9.10 6.95
C LYS A 51 -5.10 8.20 7.38
N GLU A 52 -6.30 8.50 6.90
CA GLU A 52 -7.52 7.75 7.20
C GLU A 52 -7.40 6.28 6.78
N LEU A 53 -6.87 5.99 5.59
CA LEU A 53 -6.60 4.62 5.16
C LEU A 53 -5.62 3.91 6.10
N GLY A 54 -4.54 4.58 6.52
CA GLY A 54 -3.55 4.01 7.43
C GLY A 54 -4.15 3.67 8.81
N GLU A 55 -4.96 4.56 9.36
CA GLU A 55 -5.65 4.36 10.64
C GLU A 55 -6.63 3.17 10.57
N LEU A 56 -7.44 3.11 9.51
CA LEU A 56 -8.37 1.98 9.28
C LEU A 56 -7.64 0.64 9.13
N LEU A 57 -6.50 0.61 8.43
CA LEU A 57 -5.71 -0.63 8.29
C LEU A 57 -5.14 -1.10 9.63
N ILE A 58 -4.71 -0.17 10.50
CA ILE A 58 -4.21 -0.49 11.83
C ILE A 58 -5.33 -1.09 12.69
N ASP A 59 -6.50 -0.47 12.70
CA ASP A 59 -7.63 -0.95 13.50
C ASP A 59 -8.14 -2.30 12.99
N PHE A 60 -8.25 -2.47 11.66
CA PHE A 60 -8.58 -3.76 11.06
C PHE A 60 -7.58 -4.86 11.44
N SER A 61 -6.27 -4.56 11.49
CA SER A 61 -5.25 -5.51 11.92
C SER A 61 -5.44 -5.96 13.37
N LYS A 62 -5.76 -5.02 14.28
CA LYS A 62 -6.03 -5.36 15.70
C LYS A 62 -7.27 -6.25 15.84
N GLU A 63 -8.31 -5.96 15.07
CA GLU A 63 -9.54 -6.76 15.06
C GLU A 63 -9.28 -8.18 14.54
N ALA A 64 -8.53 -8.31 13.44
CA ALA A 64 -8.14 -9.60 12.88
C ALA A 64 -7.29 -10.43 13.86
N GLU A 65 -6.30 -9.83 14.52
CA GLU A 65 -5.50 -10.49 15.56
C GLU A 65 -6.36 -10.97 16.73
N ALA A 66 -7.29 -10.13 17.20
CA ALA A 66 -8.22 -10.50 18.28
C ALA A 66 -9.16 -11.65 17.88
N ALA A 67 -9.50 -11.77 16.60
CA ALA A 67 -10.28 -12.87 16.03
C ALA A 67 -9.46 -14.15 15.79
N GLY A 68 -8.13 -14.11 15.99
CA GLY A 68 -7.24 -15.24 15.72
C GLY A 68 -6.83 -15.38 14.25
N GLU A 69 -7.03 -14.34 13.44
CA GLU A 69 -6.61 -14.26 12.03
C GLU A 69 -5.27 -13.52 11.84
N GLY A 70 -4.52 -13.32 12.94
CA GLY A 70 -3.20 -12.69 12.91
C GLY A 70 -2.18 -13.50 12.10
N PRO A 71 -1.07 -12.87 11.68
CA PRO A 71 -0.01 -13.59 10.98
C PRO A 71 0.52 -14.73 11.87
N GLU A 72 0.54 -15.96 11.34
CA GLU A 72 1.17 -17.13 11.97
C GLU A 72 2.65 -16.89 12.31
#